data_AF-A0A412X666-F1
#
_entry.id   AF-A0A412X666-F1
#
_cell.length_a   1.000
_cell.length_b   1.000
_cell.length_c   1.000
_cell.angle_alpha   90.00
_cell.angle_beta   90.00
_cell.angle_gamma   90.00
#
_symmetry.space_group_name_H-M   'P 1'
#
loop_
_entity.id
_entity.type
_entity.pdbx_description
1 polymer ?
#
loop_
_entity_poly.entity_id
_entity_poly.type
_entity_poly.pdbx_seq_one_letter_code
_entity_poly.pdbx_strand_id
1 'polypeptide(L)'
;MIGSSENRITYNGNGVATEFGYSFKILEKTDINVVLVDPDLKETVLTKDYFVDMEKSVVFYPGYSPGAEPPEAERPPILPEGWQLVLYREVPITQESQLDTHWPFNVIEAALDKLTIICQQLWDGVTRAIRLSDSAPKDISTVLPQPMPNESFYWDETGKKLIAGPNPKFAMEQAQASAESAKKSETSAAESAESAKKDAEKAEDAADRAEDILLRFESGTITKEFTATDDRWTENNGMWRLTMAMGNSRLIGVYREVKKPQYEMVLTGVYMDAVNVIIEVPERFAGIVILASLTKKTGDKVYIKNFTEEDFTKVGSDSVLTISAEEHQAGSSPIIVSLTKIIDGVSYPYYANTGVDNNGNVVINASEAFAGKIILDGGYLQ
;
A
#
# COMPACT_ATOMS: atom_id res chain seq x y z
N MET A 1 -33.78 41.70 59.23
CA MET A 1 -32.47 41.08 59.50
C MET A 1 -32.24 39.79 58.71
N ILE A 2 -31.20 39.82 57.89
CA ILE A 2 -30.65 38.67 57.17
C ILE A 2 -29.61 37.96 58.05
N GLY A 3 -29.91 36.72 58.49
CA GLY A 3 -29.05 35.95 59.40
C GLY A 3 -28.16 34.89 58.73
N SER A 4 -28.48 34.47 57.51
CA SER A 4 -27.70 33.50 56.73
C SER A 4 -26.87 34.20 55.67
N SER A 5 -25.64 33.72 55.43
CA SER A 5 -24.79 34.14 54.30
C SER A 5 -25.01 33.29 53.05
N GLU A 6 -25.84 32.25 53.11
CA GLU A 6 -26.12 31.36 51.99
C GLU A 6 -27.09 32.03 51.00
N ASN A 7 -26.90 31.80 49.71
CA ASN A 7 -27.85 32.17 48.65
C ASN A 7 -28.31 30.95 47.83
N ARG A 8 -27.74 29.78 48.12
CA ARG A 8 -27.88 28.54 47.34
C ARG A 8 -27.77 27.34 48.28
N ILE A 9 -28.55 26.31 47.99
CA ILE A 9 -28.44 24.98 48.62
C ILE A 9 -28.67 23.90 47.57
N THR A 10 -27.97 22.77 47.71
CA THR A 10 -28.11 21.61 46.83
C THR A 10 -28.51 20.39 47.66
N TYR A 11 -29.55 19.71 47.21
CA TYR A 11 -30.04 18.46 47.77
C TYR A 11 -29.75 17.31 46.81
N ASN A 12 -29.23 16.20 47.34
CA ASN A 12 -29.11 14.95 46.58
C ASN A 12 -30.38 14.13 46.76
N GLY A 13 -30.88 13.55 45.67
CA GLY A 13 -32.06 12.71 45.69
C GLY A 13 -31.83 11.39 46.42
N ASN A 14 -32.88 10.97 47.13
CA ASN A 14 -32.94 9.70 47.87
C ASN A 14 -34.18 8.87 47.51
N GLY A 15 -34.97 9.33 46.53
CA GLY A 15 -36.22 8.68 46.10
C GLY A 15 -37.39 8.76 47.09
N VAL A 16 -37.26 9.50 48.20
CA VAL A 16 -38.27 9.54 49.28
C VAL A 16 -38.62 10.97 49.71
N ALA A 17 -37.64 11.87 49.79
CA ALA A 17 -37.84 13.23 50.27
C ALA A 17 -38.64 14.06 49.25
N THR A 18 -39.68 14.73 49.74
CA THR A 18 -40.51 15.67 48.97
C THR A 18 -40.45 17.09 49.52
N GLU A 19 -39.83 17.30 50.69
CA GLU A 19 -39.67 18.59 51.36
C GLU A 19 -38.19 18.98 51.40
N PHE A 20 -37.88 20.20 50.94
CA PHE A 20 -36.52 20.72 50.80
C PHE A 20 -36.44 22.10 51.45
N GLY A 21 -35.83 22.18 52.64
CA GLY A 21 -35.73 23.43 53.38
C GLY A 21 -34.84 24.47 52.70
N TYR A 22 -34.95 25.73 53.12
CA TYR A 22 -33.96 26.74 52.78
C TYR A 22 -33.71 27.66 53.98
N SER A 23 -32.44 28.07 54.17
CA SER A 23 -31.98 28.86 55.32
C SER A 23 -31.98 30.38 55.05
N PHE A 24 -32.06 30.78 53.78
CA PHE A 24 -31.94 32.16 53.35
C PHE A 24 -33.31 32.84 53.21
N LYS A 25 -33.39 34.12 53.58
CA LYS A 25 -34.64 34.89 53.48
C LYS A 25 -34.98 35.19 52.02
N ILE A 26 -36.21 34.91 51.60
CA ILE A 26 -36.80 35.37 50.33
C ILE A 26 -37.84 36.47 50.60
N LEU A 27 -38.04 37.40 49.66
CA LEU A 27 -39.02 38.49 49.82
C LEU A 27 -40.38 38.07 49.28
N GLU A 28 -40.37 37.36 48.15
CA GLU A 28 -41.53 36.78 47.49
C GLU A 28 -41.27 35.34 47.04
N LYS A 29 -42.34 34.56 46.81
CA LYS A 29 -42.23 33.15 46.34
C LYS A 29 -41.49 33.02 45.01
N THR A 30 -41.50 34.06 44.19
CA THR A 30 -40.84 34.12 42.88
C THR A 30 -39.33 34.35 42.98
N ASP A 31 -38.82 34.75 44.14
CA ASP A 31 -37.39 35.01 44.33
C ASP A 31 -36.56 33.73 44.48
N ILE A 32 -37.19 32.54 44.48
CA ILE A 32 -36.48 31.28 44.57
C ILE A 32 -36.59 30.52 43.23
N ASN A 33 -35.42 30.22 42.67
CA ASN A 33 -35.29 29.34 41.52
C ASN A 33 -35.05 27.92 42.00
N VAL A 34 -35.70 26.98 41.32
CA VAL A 34 -35.57 25.55 41.55
C VAL A 34 -34.99 24.92 40.30
N VAL A 35 -33.84 24.27 40.43
CA VAL A 35 -33.15 23.63 39.31
C VAL A 35 -33.01 22.15 39.60
N LEU A 36 -33.45 21.34 38.64
CA LEU A 36 -33.27 19.91 38.64
C LEU A 36 -32.02 19.56 37.84
N VAL A 37 -31.14 18.75 38.42
CA VAL A 37 -29.92 18.26 37.77
C VAL A 37 -30.04 16.75 37.65
N ASP A 38 -29.95 16.24 36.41
CA ASP A 38 -30.00 14.81 36.14
C ASP A 38 -28.62 14.13 36.34
N PRO A 39 -28.53 12.79 36.28
CA PRO A 39 -27.26 12.07 36.44
C PRO A 39 -26.21 12.38 35.37
N ASP A 40 -26.63 12.94 34.22
CA ASP A 40 -25.75 13.39 33.14
C ASP A 40 -25.32 14.86 33.32
N LEU A 41 -25.62 15.46 34.48
CA LEU A 41 -25.34 16.85 34.86
C LEU A 41 -26.07 17.88 34.01
N LYS A 42 -27.18 17.52 33.39
CA LYS A 42 -28.03 18.46 32.66
C LYS A 42 -28.93 19.20 33.63
N GLU A 43 -28.82 20.53 33.61
CA GLU A 43 -29.64 21.42 34.43
C GLU A 43 -30.96 21.76 33.72
N THR A 44 -32.07 21.73 34.47
CA THR A 44 -33.39 22.19 34.04
C THR A 44 -33.98 23.11 35.10
N VAL A 45 -34.17 24.39 34.77
CA VAL A 45 -34.91 25.32 35.63
C VAL A 45 -36.39 24.94 35.62
N LEU A 46 -36.94 24.63 36.78
CA LEU A 46 -38.34 24.24 36.92
C LEU A 46 -39.22 25.48 36.90
N THR A 47 -40.23 25.48 36.04
CA THR A 47 -41.28 26.51 36.00
C THR A 47 -42.63 26.01 36.54
N LYS A 48 -42.71 24.73 36.92
CA LYS A 48 -43.90 24.04 37.44
C LYS A 48 -43.48 22.81 38.25
N ASP A 49 -44.46 22.13 38.85
CA ASP A 49 -44.29 20.89 39.62
C ASP A 49 -43.46 21.06 40.91
N TYR A 50 -43.36 22.29 41.42
CA TYR A 50 -42.84 22.61 42.75
C TYR A 50 -43.73 23.64 43.43
N PHE A 51 -43.70 23.69 44.77
CA PHE A 51 -44.42 24.68 45.57
C PHE A 51 -43.54 25.27 46.66
N VAL A 52 -43.57 26.60 46.80
CA VAL A 52 -42.79 27.35 47.80
C VAL A 52 -43.69 27.71 48.97
N ASP A 53 -43.38 27.17 50.14
CA ASP A 53 -44.00 27.51 51.41
C ASP A 53 -43.08 28.43 52.21
N MET A 54 -43.38 29.73 52.17
CA MET A 54 -42.62 30.78 52.85
C MET A 54 -42.75 30.71 54.38
N GLU A 55 -43.86 30.18 54.91
CA GLU A 55 -44.07 30.12 56.36
C GLU A 55 -43.18 29.04 56.98
N LYS A 56 -43.05 27.90 56.30
CA LYS A 56 -42.17 26.80 56.73
C LYS A 56 -40.73 26.94 56.23
N SER A 57 -40.46 27.86 55.31
CA SER A 57 -39.19 27.98 54.59
C SER A 57 -38.77 26.67 53.90
N VAL A 58 -39.72 26.06 53.18
CA VAL A 58 -39.50 24.82 52.42
C VAL A 58 -40.01 24.95 50.99
N VAL A 59 -39.34 24.22 50.09
CA VAL A 59 -39.80 23.93 48.74
C VAL A 59 -40.25 22.48 48.69
N PHE A 60 -41.45 22.26 48.17
CA PHE A 60 -41.96 20.92 47.89
C PHE A 60 -41.66 20.54 46.45
N TYR A 61 -41.09 19.34 46.23
CA TYR A 61 -40.86 18.77 44.90
C TYR A 61 -41.04 17.24 44.90
N PRO A 62 -41.94 16.68 44.07
CA PRO A 62 -43.02 17.39 43.39
C PRO A 62 -43.93 18.12 44.41
N GLY A 63 -44.34 19.35 44.09
CA GLY A 63 -45.13 20.17 45.00
C GLY A 63 -46.15 21.03 44.27
N TYR A 64 -47.32 21.23 44.89
CA TYR A 64 -48.41 22.03 44.34
C TYR A 64 -49.08 22.84 45.45
N SER A 65 -49.81 23.89 45.07
CA SER A 65 -50.65 24.60 46.05
C SER A 65 -51.74 23.67 46.57
N PRO A 66 -52.12 23.76 47.86
CA PRO A 66 -53.16 22.91 48.43
C PRO A 66 -54.45 22.94 47.60
N GLY A 67 -54.92 21.76 47.15
CA GLY A 67 -56.14 21.62 46.34
C GLY A 67 -55.94 21.87 44.84
N ALA A 68 -54.72 22.12 44.39
CA ALA A 68 -54.35 22.25 42.97
C ALA A 68 -53.46 21.08 42.50
N GLU A 69 -53.47 19.95 43.22
CA GLU A 69 -52.64 18.81 42.86
C GLU A 69 -53.17 18.11 41.60
N PRO A 70 -52.35 17.95 40.54
CA PRO A 70 -52.75 17.18 39.37
C PRO A 70 -52.89 15.69 39.70
N PRO A 71 -53.54 14.89 38.84
CA PRO A 71 -53.59 13.43 38.99
C PRO A 71 -52.20 12.82 39.22
N GLU A 72 -52.11 11.79 40.05
CA GLU A 72 -50.82 11.18 40.44
C GLU A 72 -49.98 10.72 39.23
N ALA A 73 -50.64 10.22 38.19
CA ALA A 73 -50.01 9.78 36.94
C ALA A 73 -49.37 10.92 36.11
N GLU A 74 -49.74 12.17 36.37
CA GLU A 74 -49.21 13.35 35.68
C GLU A 74 -48.08 14.04 36.47
N ARG A 75 -47.85 13.62 37.72
CA ARG A 75 -46.82 14.19 38.58
C ARG A 75 -45.45 13.62 38.20
N PRO A 76 -44.38 14.44 38.23
CA PRO A 76 -43.04 13.91 38.07
C PRO A 76 -42.68 13.01 39.26
N PRO A 77 -41.71 12.11 39.08
CA PRO A 77 -41.23 11.27 40.17
C PRO A 77 -40.63 12.11 41.31
N ILE A 78 -40.74 11.60 42.53
CA ILE A 78 -39.98 12.11 43.69
C ILE A 78 -38.50 12.08 43.36
N LEU A 79 -37.75 13.08 43.82
CA LEU A 79 -36.33 13.29 43.51
C LEU A 79 -35.51 11.98 43.60
N PRO A 80 -35.19 11.32 42.46
CA PRO A 80 -34.60 9.99 42.46
C PRO A 80 -33.13 10.00 42.91
N GLU A 81 -32.61 8.85 43.32
CA GLU A 81 -31.18 8.70 43.58
C GLU A 81 -30.35 9.05 42.33
N GLY A 82 -29.24 9.77 42.53
CA GLY A 82 -28.39 10.27 41.45
C GLY A 82 -28.83 11.61 40.84
N TRP A 83 -30.02 12.11 41.16
CA TRP A 83 -30.47 13.46 40.78
C TRP A 83 -30.16 14.48 41.88
N GLN A 84 -30.12 15.77 41.51
CA GLN A 84 -29.99 16.86 42.48
C GLN A 84 -31.09 17.91 42.30
N LEU A 85 -31.49 18.51 43.42
CA LEU A 85 -32.37 19.67 43.46
C LEU A 85 -31.59 20.86 44.02
N VAL A 86 -31.36 21.87 43.21
CA VAL A 86 -30.66 23.09 43.59
C VAL A 86 -31.68 24.20 43.79
N LEU A 87 -31.68 24.79 44.98
CA LEU A 87 -32.48 25.98 45.30
C LEU A 87 -31.53 27.16 45.38
N TYR A 88 -31.84 28.26 44.71
CA TYR A 88 -31.10 29.51 44.89
C TYR A 88 -32.01 30.72 44.81
N ARG A 89 -31.64 31.76 45.54
CA ARG A 89 -32.38 33.02 45.57
C ARG A 89 -31.89 33.96 44.47
N GLU A 90 -32.84 34.56 43.77
CA GLU A 90 -32.63 35.60 42.77
C GLU A 90 -33.70 36.69 42.91
N VAL A 91 -33.29 37.82 43.48
CA VAL A 91 -34.13 39.01 43.64
C VAL A 91 -33.78 40.03 42.56
N PRO A 92 -34.77 40.75 41.99
CA PRO A 92 -34.51 41.85 41.07
C PRO A 92 -33.60 42.93 41.69
N ILE A 93 -32.56 43.34 40.95
CA ILE A 93 -31.63 44.39 41.37
C ILE A 93 -32.30 45.76 41.19
N THR A 94 -33.21 46.09 42.10
CA THR A 94 -33.99 47.33 42.10
C THR A 94 -34.08 47.95 43.49
N GLN A 95 -34.23 49.27 43.53
CA GLN A 95 -34.59 50.00 44.74
C GLN A 95 -36.11 50.15 44.82
N GLU A 96 -36.72 49.64 45.89
CA GLU A 96 -38.18 49.67 46.08
C GLU A 96 -38.67 50.82 46.96
N SER A 97 -37.76 51.42 47.74
CA SER A 97 -38.09 52.42 48.73
C SER A 97 -37.48 53.77 48.37
N GLN A 98 -38.29 54.82 48.41
CA GLN A 98 -37.84 56.21 48.44
C GLN A 98 -38.12 56.77 49.84
N LEU A 99 -37.09 57.29 50.50
CA LEU A 99 -37.25 57.92 51.81
C LEU A 99 -37.85 59.32 51.65
N ASP A 100 -38.87 59.62 52.44
CA ASP A 100 -39.44 60.97 52.58
C ASP A 100 -38.78 61.69 53.78
N THR A 101 -39.30 62.85 54.17
CA THR A 101 -38.74 63.75 55.20
C THR A 101 -38.79 63.17 56.63
N HIS A 102 -39.55 62.09 56.84
CA HIS A 102 -39.67 61.39 58.13
C HIS A 102 -38.87 60.08 58.12
N TRP A 103 -38.58 59.51 59.30
CA TRP A 103 -37.76 58.30 59.47
C TRP A 103 -38.62 57.02 59.63
N PRO A 104 -39.09 56.37 58.54
CA PRO A 104 -39.78 55.09 58.63
C PRO A 104 -38.79 53.95 58.83
N PHE A 105 -38.46 53.61 60.07
CA PHE A 105 -37.51 52.54 60.40
C PHE A 105 -37.80 51.20 59.69
N ASN A 106 -39.07 50.83 59.53
CA ASN A 106 -39.47 49.59 58.86
C ASN A 106 -39.11 49.58 57.37
N VAL A 107 -39.27 50.73 56.69
CA VAL A 107 -38.96 50.89 55.26
C VAL A 107 -37.44 50.89 55.07
N ILE A 108 -36.71 51.49 56.00
CA ILE A 108 -35.25 51.50 56.01
C ILE A 108 -34.71 50.09 56.22
N GLU A 109 -35.21 49.35 57.22
CA GLU A 109 -34.81 47.96 57.48
C GLU A 109 -35.10 47.07 56.27
N ALA A 110 -36.28 47.18 55.65
CA ALA A 110 -36.60 46.41 54.45
C ALA A 110 -35.65 46.72 53.28
N ALA A 111 -35.30 48.00 53.08
CA ALA A 111 -34.35 48.41 52.06
C ALA A 111 -32.93 47.87 52.34
N LEU A 112 -32.47 47.91 53.59
CA LEU A 112 -31.16 47.37 54.00
C LEU A 112 -31.12 45.84 53.89
N ASP A 113 -32.20 45.14 54.28
CA ASP A 113 -32.35 43.69 54.10
C ASP A 113 -32.26 43.35 52.60
N LYS A 114 -33.00 44.05 51.72
CA LYS A 114 -32.96 43.81 50.27
C LYS A 114 -31.56 44.05 49.69
N LEU A 115 -30.88 45.13 50.09
CA LEU A 115 -29.50 45.38 49.66
C LEU A 115 -28.55 44.26 50.12
N THR A 116 -28.72 43.76 51.34
CA THR A 116 -27.93 42.63 51.85
C THR A 116 -28.18 41.37 51.04
N ILE A 117 -29.43 41.10 50.66
CA ILE A 117 -29.82 39.99 49.78
C ILE A 117 -29.14 40.12 48.40
N ILE A 118 -29.23 41.30 47.77
CA ILE A 118 -28.59 41.56 46.48
C ILE A 118 -27.07 41.35 46.57
N CYS A 119 -26.42 41.82 47.64
CA CYS A 119 -24.99 41.61 47.86
C CYS A 119 -24.63 40.11 47.97
N GLN A 120 -25.41 39.33 48.70
CA GLN A 120 -25.20 37.88 48.82
C GLN A 120 -25.37 37.16 47.48
N GLN A 121 -26.39 37.53 46.70
CA GLN A 121 -26.62 37.00 45.36
C GLN A 121 -25.49 37.36 44.39
N LEU A 122 -25.04 38.62 44.39
CA LEU A 122 -23.90 39.04 43.57
C LEU A 122 -22.62 38.30 43.97
N TRP A 123 -22.41 38.04 45.26
CA TRP A 123 -21.27 37.27 45.74
C TRP A 123 -21.32 35.79 45.31
N ASP A 124 -22.50 35.14 45.35
CA ASP A 124 -22.69 33.79 44.78
C ASP A 124 -22.34 33.78 43.27
N GLY A 125 -22.77 34.81 42.53
CA GLY A 125 -22.43 34.96 41.11
C GLY A 125 -20.92 35.13 40.88
N VAL A 126 -20.26 36.02 41.61
CA VAL A 126 -18.83 36.32 41.47
C VAL A 126 -17.94 35.13 41.84
N THR A 127 -18.30 34.38 42.89
CA THR A 127 -17.52 33.20 43.32
C THR A 127 -17.61 32.03 42.35
N ARG A 128 -18.64 32.01 41.48
CA ARG A 128 -18.84 31.02 40.42
C ARG A 128 -18.40 31.50 39.03
N ALA A 129 -17.88 32.71 38.91
CA ALA A 129 -17.36 33.25 37.65
C ALA A 129 -15.88 32.89 37.44
N ILE A 130 -15.42 32.92 36.18
CA ILE A 130 -13.98 32.90 35.87
C ILE A 130 -13.37 34.22 36.36
N ARG A 131 -12.30 34.13 37.16
CA ARG A 131 -11.61 35.27 37.76
C ARG A 131 -10.12 35.27 37.41
N LEU A 132 -9.56 36.46 37.33
CA LEU A 132 -8.11 36.64 37.38
C LEU A 132 -7.59 36.35 38.79
N SER A 133 -6.30 36.02 38.90
CA SER A 133 -5.64 35.95 40.20
C SER A 133 -5.66 37.32 40.89
N ASP A 134 -5.66 37.34 42.22
CA ASP A 134 -5.68 38.60 42.99
C ASP A 134 -4.40 39.44 42.76
N SER A 135 -3.33 38.82 42.28
CA SER A 135 -2.06 39.46 41.90
C SER A 135 -2.04 40.02 40.46
N ALA A 136 -3.09 39.80 39.68
CA ALA A 136 -3.11 40.18 38.27
C ALA A 136 -3.06 41.71 38.10
N PRO A 137 -2.24 42.23 37.15
CA PRO A 137 -2.21 43.64 36.80
C PRO A 137 -3.57 44.19 36.36
N LYS A 138 -3.85 45.46 36.70
CA LYS A 138 -5.14 46.14 36.42
C LYS A 138 -5.40 46.39 34.92
N ASP A 139 -4.38 46.32 34.09
CA ASP A 139 -4.44 46.60 32.66
C ASP A 139 -4.73 45.34 31.81
N ILE A 140 -5.05 44.21 32.44
CA ILE A 140 -5.51 43.00 31.76
C ILE A 140 -7.01 43.13 31.44
N SER A 141 -7.36 42.96 30.15
CA SER A 141 -8.75 42.87 29.71
C SER A 141 -9.33 41.49 30.03
N THR A 142 -10.51 41.47 30.64
CA THR A 142 -11.30 40.26 30.93
C THR A 142 -12.46 40.06 29.96
N VAL A 143 -12.54 40.86 28.89
CA VAL A 143 -13.58 40.72 27.87
C VAL A 143 -13.30 39.49 27.01
N LEU A 144 -14.22 38.53 27.02
CA LEU A 144 -14.15 37.37 26.14
C LEU A 144 -14.34 37.78 24.67
N PRO A 145 -13.66 37.11 23.73
CA PRO A 145 -13.95 37.29 22.32
C PRO A 145 -15.38 36.84 22.00
N GLN A 146 -15.92 37.31 20.86
CA GLN A 146 -17.24 36.89 20.40
C GLN A 146 -17.25 35.37 20.14
N PRO A 147 -18.29 34.64 20.58
CA PRO A 147 -18.37 33.21 20.36
C PRO A 147 -18.56 32.89 18.87
N MET A 148 -17.70 32.03 18.33
CA MET A 148 -17.78 31.54 16.96
C MET A 148 -17.78 29.99 16.93
N PRO A 149 -18.45 29.35 15.95
CA PRO A 149 -18.46 27.89 15.83
C PRO A 149 -17.04 27.32 15.73
N ASN A 150 -16.75 26.27 16.51
CA ASN A 150 -15.46 25.58 16.55
C ASN A 150 -14.24 26.43 16.97
N GLU A 151 -14.49 27.58 17.60
CA GLU A 151 -13.44 28.41 18.20
C GLU A 151 -13.46 28.33 19.73
N SER A 152 -12.29 28.58 20.31
CA SER A 152 -12.05 28.77 21.74
C SER A 152 -11.42 30.15 21.95
N PHE A 153 -10.97 30.44 23.17
CA PHE A 153 -10.19 31.63 23.48
C PHE A 153 -8.90 31.28 24.22
N TYR A 154 -7.90 32.13 24.07
CA TYR A 154 -6.60 32.01 24.75
C TYR A 154 -6.01 33.41 25.00
N TRP A 155 -4.99 33.47 25.85
CA TRP A 155 -4.24 34.71 26.08
C TRP A 155 -3.39 35.06 24.87
N ASP A 156 -3.42 36.32 24.44
CA ASP A 156 -2.52 36.80 23.41
C ASP A 156 -1.04 36.72 23.83
N GLU A 157 -0.12 37.00 22.90
CA GLU A 157 1.33 36.94 23.16
C GLU A 157 1.78 37.84 24.31
N THR A 158 1.02 38.90 24.60
CA THR A 158 1.32 39.84 25.70
C THR A 158 0.72 39.43 27.04
N GLY A 159 -0.22 38.46 27.06
CA GLY A 159 -0.97 38.07 28.25
C GLY A 159 -1.92 39.15 28.77
N LYS A 160 -2.29 40.14 27.94
CA LYS A 160 -3.12 41.29 28.35
C LYS A 160 -4.56 41.19 27.89
N LYS A 161 -4.87 40.33 26.93
CA LYS A 161 -6.24 40.16 26.42
C LYS A 161 -6.50 38.72 26.01
N LEU A 162 -7.77 38.33 26.14
CA LEU A 162 -8.28 37.09 25.57
C LEU A 162 -8.62 37.31 24.10
N ILE A 163 -8.13 36.43 23.23
CA ILE A 163 -8.38 36.44 21.80
C ILE A 163 -8.95 35.08 21.37
N ALA A 164 -9.67 35.08 20.26
CA ALA A 164 -10.21 33.85 19.70
C ALA A 164 -9.10 32.98 19.09
N GLY A 165 -9.26 31.67 19.20
CA GLY A 165 -8.31 30.67 18.70
C GLY A 165 -8.96 29.35 18.35
N PRO A 166 -8.20 28.43 17.73
CA PRO A 166 -8.76 27.14 17.36
C PRO A 166 -9.17 26.36 18.60
N ASN A 167 -10.33 25.70 18.54
CA ASN A 167 -10.74 24.76 19.57
C ASN A 167 -9.68 23.63 19.67
N PRO A 168 -9.09 23.35 20.85
CA PRO A 168 -8.05 22.34 21.00
C PRO A 168 -8.46 20.95 20.50
N LYS A 169 -9.71 20.55 20.68
CA LYS A 169 -10.23 19.27 20.17
C LYS A 169 -10.20 19.25 18.64
N PHE A 170 -10.71 20.30 18.02
CA PHE A 170 -10.73 20.43 16.56
C PHE A 170 -9.30 20.49 15.98
N ALA A 171 -8.41 21.25 16.61
CA ALA A 171 -7.00 21.33 16.22
C ALA A 171 -6.29 19.96 16.32
N MET A 172 -6.56 19.20 17.39
CA MET A 172 -6.01 17.86 17.59
C MET A 172 -6.52 16.88 16.53
N GLU A 173 -7.82 16.89 16.24
CA GLU A 173 -8.42 16.05 15.18
C GLU A 173 -7.79 16.35 13.81
N GLN A 174 -7.58 17.64 13.49
CA GLN A 174 -6.92 18.05 12.25
C GLN A 174 -5.44 17.63 12.21
N ALA A 175 -4.72 17.73 13.32
CA ALA A 175 -3.33 17.30 13.42
C ALA A 175 -3.22 15.77 13.24
N GLN A 176 -4.13 15.00 13.83
CA GLN A 176 -4.18 13.54 13.66
C GLN A 176 -4.44 13.16 12.20
N ALA A 177 -5.41 13.78 11.54
CA ALA A 177 -5.68 13.54 10.12
C ALA A 177 -4.47 13.86 9.22
N SER A 178 -3.73 14.93 9.57
CA SER A 178 -2.49 15.29 8.87
C SER A 178 -1.40 14.24 9.08
N ALA A 179 -1.25 13.71 10.30
CA ALA A 179 -0.30 12.64 10.61
C ALA A 179 -0.64 11.33 9.89
N GLU A 180 -1.91 10.95 9.80
CA GLU A 180 -2.37 9.78 9.04
C GLU A 180 -2.08 9.93 7.54
N SER A 181 -2.26 11.12 7.00
CA SER A 181 -1.94 11.42 5.59
C SER A 181 -0.43 11.35 5.31
N ALA A 182 0.40 11.81 6.26
CA ALA A 182 1.85 11.68 6.17
C ALA A 182 2.28 10.21 6.15
N LYS A 183 1.71 9.37 7.03
CA LYS A 183 2.00 7.93 7.08
C LYS A 183 1.60 7.19 5.79
N LYS A 184 0.47 7.55 5.18
CA LYS A 184 0.08 7.02 3.87
C LYS A 184 1.09 7.41 2.79
N SER A 185 1.53 8.66 2.78
CA SER A 185 2.53 9.16 1.82
C SER A 185 3.88 8.46 1.97
N GLU A 186 4.32 8.21 3.21
CA GLU A 186 5.52 7.41 3.50
C GLU A 186 5.41 6.00 2.92
N THR A 187 4.27 5.33 3.12
CA THR A 187 4.03 3.98 2.59
C THR A 187 4.08 3.95 1.06
N SER A 188 3.41 4.89 0.40
CA SER A 188 3.43 4.99 -1.07
C SER A 188 4.81 5.31 -1.62
N ALA A 189 5.62 6.10 -0.91
CA ALA A 189 7.00 6.36 -1.28
C ALA A 189 7.87 5.09 -1.17
N ALA A 190 7.69 4.29 -0.11
CA ALA A 190 8.39 3.01 0.06
C ALA A 190 8.02 1.99 -1.04
N GLU A 191 6.73 1.87 -1.38
CA GLU A 191 6.26 1.00 -2.47
C GLU A 191 6.80 1.44 -3.84
N SER A 192 6.89 2.76 -4.07
CA SER A 192 7.47 3.31 -5.30
C SER A 192 8.98 3.02 -5.38
N ALA A 193 9.70 3.11 -4.27
CA ALA A 193 11.12 2.78 -4.21
C ALA A 193 11.39 1.30 -4.51
N GLU A 194 10.58 0.39 -3.95
CA GLU A 194 10.70 -1.05 -4.22
C GLU A 194 10.38 -1.37 -5.69
N SER A 195 9.35 -0.73 -6.24
CA SER A 195 9.01 -0.88 -7.67
C SER A 195 10.15 -0.43 -8.58
N ALA A 196 10.77 0.73 -8.27
CA ALA A 196 11.92 1.24 -9.02
C ALA A 196 13.13 0.30 -8.94
N LYS A 197 13.39 -0.32 -7.78
CA LYS A 197 14.45 -1.31 -7.61
C LYS A 197 14.19 -2.55 -8.48
N LYS A 198 12.97 -3.09 -8.46
CA LYS A 198 12.59 -4.24 -9.27
C LYS A 198 12.68 -3.95 -10.77
N ASP A 199 12.33 -2.73 -11.19
CA ASP A 199 12.45 -2.34 -12.59
C ASP A 199 13.92 -2.17 -13.02
N ALA A 200 14.81 -1.72 -12.10
CA ALA A 200 16.25 -1.72 -12.34
C ALA A 200 16.82 -3.14 -12.50
N GLU A 201 16.45 -4.09 -11.63
CA GLU A 201 16.86 -5.51 -11.72
C GLU A 201 16.41 -6.13 -13.07
N LYS A 202 15.16 -5.88 -13.49
CA LYS A 202 14.68 -6.35 -14.81
C LYS A 202 15.46 -5.76 -15.98
N ALA A 203 15.89 -4.50 -15.86
CA ALA A 203 16.65 -3.83 -16.90
C ALA A 203 18.07 -4.41 -17.01
N GLU A 204 18.70 -4.74 -15.88
CA GLU A 204 19.99 -5.45 -15.81
C GLU A 204 19.87 -6.85 -16.45
N ASP A 205 18.88 -7.64 -16.04
CA ASP A 205 18.60 -8.96 -16.64
C ASP A 205 18.34 -8.88 -18.16
N ALA A 206 17.71 -7.80 -18.63
CA ALA A 206 17.45 -7.60 -20.05
C ALA A 206 18.72 -7.23 -20.82
N ALA A 207 19.63 -6.46 -20.21
CA ALA A 207 20.93 -6.13 -20.78
C ALA A 207 21.80 -7.39 -20.90
N ASP A 208 21.87 -8.21 -19.85
CA ASP A 208 22.63 -9.48 -19.86
C ASP A 208 22.13 -10.44 -20.94
N ARG A 209 20.80 -10.57 -21.10
CA ARG A 209 20.22 -11.37 -22.18
C ARG A 209 20.56 -10.81 -23.56
N ALA A 210 20.58 -9.49 -23.72
CA ALA A 210 20.94 -8.88 -24.99
C ALA A 210 22.43 -9.13 -25.32
N GLU A 211 23.31 -9.08 -24.33
CA GLU A 211 24.74 -9.37 -24.48
C GLU A 211 24.96 -10.85 -24.84
N ASP A 212 24.32 -11.80 -24.16
CA ASP A 212 24.38 -13.24 -24.50
C ASP A 212 23.86 -13.52 -25.92
N ILE A 213 22.76 -12.87 -26.32
CA ILE A 213 22.24 -12.98 -27.70
C ILE A 213 23.25 -12.42 -28.71
N LEU A 214 23.88 -11.29 -28.42
CA LEU A 214 24.89 -10.69 -29.28
C LEU A 214 26.11 -11.60 -29.41
N LEU A 215 26.60 -12.16 -28.30
CA LEU A 215 27.72 -13.09 -28.28
C LEU A 215 27.44 -14.34 -29.14
N ARG A 216 26.23 -14.89 -29.05
CA ARG A 216 25.77 -16.02 -29.88
C ARG A 216 25.60 -15.65 -31.36
N PHE A 217 25.19 -14.42 -31.64
CA PHE A 217 25.08 -13.92 -33.01
C PHE A 217 26.46 -13.70 -33.65
N GLU A 218 27.42 -13.17 -32.88
CA GLU A 218 28.80 -12.93 -33.32
C GLU A 218 29.61 -14.23 -33.48
N SER A 219 29.38 -15.25 -32.64
CA SER A 219 30.06 -16.55 -32.72
C SER A 219 29.62 -17.41 -33.91
N GLY A 220 28.51 -17.07 -34.58
CA GLY A 220 27.92 -17.89 -35.65
C GLY A 220 27.36 -19.23 -35.16
N THR A 221 27.28 -19.44 -33.84
CA THR A 221 26.81 -20.68 -33.21
C THR A 221 25.59 -20.44 -32.34
N ILE A 222 24.59 -21.30 -32.49
CA ILE A 222 23.35 -21.31 -31.72
C ILE A 222 23.41 -22.51 -30.79
N THR A 223 23.56 -22.26 -29.49
CA THR A 223 23.48 -23.29 -28.46
C THR A 223 22.05 -23.40 -27.94
N LYS A 224 21.48 -24.60 -27.98
CA LYS A 224 20.16 -24.91 -27.41
C LYS A 224 20.34 -25.90 -26.26
N GLU A 225 19.97 -25.50 -25.05
CA GLU A 225 20.00 -26.38 -23.88
C GLU A 225 18.72 -27.23 -23.80
N PHE A 226 18.83 -28.39 -23.17
CA PHE A 226 17.71 -29.26 -22.83
C PHE A 226 18.02 -30.02 -21.52
N THR A 227 16.98 -30.46 -20.82
CA THR A 227 17.11 -31.20 -19.55
C THR A 227 16.60 -32.63 -19.69
N ALA A 228 16.94 -33.50 -18.73
CA ALA A 228 16.41 -34.87 -18.68
C ALA A 228 14.89 -34.91 -18.39
N THR A 229 14.34 -33.83 -17.84
CA THR A 229 12.92 -33.65 -17.52
C THR A 229 12.18 -32.86 -18.58
N ASP A 230 12.79 -32.61 -19.74
CA ASP A 230 12.17 -31.86 -20.83
C ASP A 230 10.94 -32.60 -21.37
N ASP A 231 9.80 -31.92 -21.45
CA ASP A 231 8.54 -32.51 -21.89
C ASP A 231 8.57 -32.95 -23.37
N ARG A 232 9.59 -32.54 -24.12
CA ARG A 232 9.80 -32.94 -25.52
C ARG A 232 10.39 -34.36 -25.65
N TRP A 233 10.80 -35.00 -24.56
CA TRP A 233 11.21 -36.41 -24.58
C TRP A 233 9.99 -37.32 -24.76
N THR A 234 10.02 -38.17 -25.78
CA THR A 234 8.98 -39.17 -26.07
C THR A 234 9.58 -40.57 -26.09
N GLU A 235 8.92 -41.55 -25.47
CA GLU A 235 9.39 -42.95 -25.46
C GLU A 235 8.77 -43.74 -26.62
N ASN A 236 9.59 -44.51 -27.33
CA ASN A 236 9.13 -45.45 -28.35
C ASN A 236 10.02 -46.70 -28.36
N ASN A 237 9.44 -47.89 -28.19
CA ASN A 237 10.13 -49.18 -28.21
C ASN A 237 11.40 -49.27 -27.33
N GLY A 238 11.37 -48.68 -26.13
CA GLY A 238 12.49 -48.72 -25.17
C GLY A 238 13.61 -47.72 -25.47
N MET A 239 13.41 -46.81 -26.41
CA MET A 239 14.30 -45.67 -26.69
C MET A 239 13.58 -44.35 -26.44
N TRP A 240 14.29 -43.37 -25.90
CA TRP A 240 13.83 -42.00 -25.69
C TRP A 240 14.24 -41.12 -26.84
N ARG A 241 13.27 -40.43 -27.45
CA ARG A 241 13.47 -39.50 -28.56
C ARG A 241 13.19 -38.06 -28.15
N LEU A 242 14.14 -37.16 -28.42
CA LEU A 242 14.01 -35.71 -28.29
C LEU A 242 14.17 -35.07 -29.67
N THR A 243 13.19 -34.27 -30.08
CA THR A 243 13.23 -33.55 -31.37
C THR A 243 13.35 -32.05 -31.12
N MET A 244 14.35 -31.42 -31.74
CA MET A 244 14.62 -30.00 -31.61
C MET A 244 14.75 -29.35 -32.98
N ALA A 245 13.96 -28.32 -33.25
CA ALA A 245 14.03 -27.59 -34.51
C ALA A 245 15.43 -26.99 -34.74
N MET A 246 16.02 -27.22 -35.91
CA MET A 246 17.28 -26.63 -36.35
C MET A 246 17.08 -25.27 -37.01
N GLY A 247 15.91 -25.03 -37.60
CA GLY A 247 15.69 -23.87 -38.48
C GLY A 247 16.71 -23.88 -39.64
N ASN A 248 17.15 -22.70 -40.08
CA ASN A 248 18.24 -22.56 -41.05
C ASN A 248 19.62 -22.65 -40.36
N SER A 249 19.90 -23.78 -39.71
CA SER A 249 21.15 -24.02 -38.98
C SER A 249 21.66 -25.43 -39.25
N ARG A 250 22.96 -25.68 -39.07
CA ARG A 250 23.59 -27.00 -39.19
C ARG A 250 24.01 -27.53 -37.83
N LEU A 251 23.87 -28.82 -37.55
CA LEU A 251 24.36 -29.40 -36.30
C LEU A 251 25.90 -29.41 -36.26
N ILE A 252 26.47 -28.88 -35.18
CA ILE A 252 27.89 -29.02 -34.83
C ILE A 252 28.05 -30.23 -33.92
N GLY A 253 27.20 -30.37 -32.90
CA GLY A 253 27.24 -31.52 -32.00
C GLY A 253 26.16 -31.49 -30.93
N VAL A 254 25.85 -32.67 -30.39
CA VAL A 254 25.03 -32.84 -29.20
C VAL A 254 25.95 -33.28 -28.08
N TYR A 255 25.85 -32.63 -26.93
CA TYR A 255 26.69 -32.91 -25.78
C TYR A 255 25.84 -33.13 -24.54
N ARG A 256 26.16 -34.21 -23.81
CA ARG A 256 25.57 -34.54 -22.52
C ARG A 256 26.33 -33.84 -21.41
N GLU A 257 25.58 -33.26 -20.48
CA GLU A 257 26.13 -32.68 -19.26
C GLU A 257 26.63 -33.79 -18.33
N VAL A 258 27.91 -33.73 -17.94
CA VAL A 258 28.50 -34.60 -16.92
C VAL A 258 28.51 -33.89 -15.58
N LYS A 259 29.03 -32.65 -15.56
CA LYS A 259 29.06 -31.75 -14.40
C LYS A 259 29.44 -30.36 -14.89
N LYS A 260 28.55 -29.36 -14.86
CA LYS A 260 28.85 -28.02 -15.42
C LYS A 260 30.24 -27.50 -14.99
N PRO A 261 31.11 -27.09 -15.94
CA PRO A 261 30.91 -26.94 -17.39
C PRO A 261 31.43 -28.13 -18.25
N GLN A 262 31.57 -29.33 -17.69
CA GLN A 262 32.06 -30.52 -18.38
C GLN A 262 30.93 -31.22 -19.14
N TYR A 263 31.14 -31.39 -20.45
CA TYR A 263 30.22 -32.04 -21.36
C TYR A 263 30.93 -33.12 -22.18
N GLU A 264 30.20 -34.19 -22.50
CA GLU A 264 30.65 -35.29 -23.36
C GLU A 264 29.84 -35.33 -24.65
N MET A 265 30.51 -35.49 -25.79
CA MET A 265 29.83 -35.57 -27.08
C MET A 265 29.04 -36.87 -27.21
N VAL A 266 27.79 -36.76 -27.64
CA VAL A 266 26.90 -37.89 -27.91
C VAL A 266 27.10 -38.32 -29.35
N LEU A 267 27.78 -39.46 -29.53
CA LEU A 267 28.19 -39.98 -30.83
C LEU A 267 27.17 -40.91 -31.51
N THR A 268 26.24 -41.48 -30.73
CA THR A 268 25.28 -42.47 -31.20
C THR A 268 23.86 -42.01 -30.89
N GLY A 269 22.91 -42.38 -31.76
CA GLY A 269 21.52 -42.01 -31.58
C GLY A 269 21.18 -40.57 -31.97
N VAL A 270 22.11 -39.80 -32.56
CA VAL A 270 21.84 -38.44 -33.04
C VAL A 270 21.62 -38.47 -34.55
N TYR A 271 20.44 -38.00 -34.97
CA TYR A 271 20.00 -37.95 -36.35
C TYR A 271 19.56 -36.53 -36.70
N MET A 272 19.47 -36.24 -37.99
CA MET A 272 18.92 -34.99 -38.50
C MET A 272 17.92 -35.29 -39.61
N ASP A 273 16.82 -34.54 -39.62
CA ASP A 273 16.00 -34.38 -40.81
C ASP A 273 16.25 -33.00 -41.43
N ALA A 274 15.47 -32.59 -42.43
CA ALA A 274 15.64 -31.32 -43.13
C ALA A 274 15.50 -30.08 -42.22
N VAL A 275 14.85 -30.20 -41.05
CA VAL A 275 14.49 -29.07 -40.18
C VAL A 275 14.72 -29.33 -38.68
N ASN A 276 15.09 -30.54 -38.25
CA ASN A 276 15.23 -30.94 -36.85
C ASN A 276 16.48 -31.77 -36.56
N VAL A 277 17.02 -31.61 -35.35
CA VAL A 277 17.90 -32.58 -34.68
C VAL A 277 16.99 -33.55 -33.93
N ILE A 278 17.26 -34.83 -34.08
CA ILE A 278 16.55 -35.91 -33.39
C ILE A 278 17.59 -36.67 -32.57
N ILE A 279 17.40 -36.74 -31.25
CA ILE A 279 18.26 -37.48 -30.32
C ILE A 279 17.47 -38.69 -29.83
N GLU A 280 17.92 -39.90 -30.12
CA GLU A 280 17.31 -41.16 -29.74
C GLU A 280 18.29 -42.00 -28.92
N VAL A 281 18.04 -42.11 -27.63
CA VAL A 281 18.97 -42.69 -26.65
C VAL A 281 18.23 -43.61 -25.67
N PRO A 282 18.91 -44.60 -25.04
CA PRO A 282 18.25 -45.49 -24.08
C PRO A 282 17.86 -44.81 -22.77
N GLU A 283 18.49 -43.67 -22.44
CA GLU A 283 18.24 -42.92 -21.20
C GLU A 283 18.22 -41.41 -21.48
N ARG A 284 17.26 -40.69 -20.85
CA ARG A 284 17.16 -39.22 -20.92
C ARG A 284 18.32 -38.56 -20.19
N PHE A 285 18.77 -37.40 -20.69
CA PHE A 285 19.87 -36.65 -20.10
C PHE A 285 19.70 -35.14 -20.28
N ALA A 286 20.41 -34.35 -19.48
CA ALA A 286 20.55 -32.91 -19.68
C ALA A 286 21.77 -32.61 -20.55
N GLY A 287 21.69 -31.61 -21.42
CA GLY A 287 22.75 -31.35 -22.38
C GLY A 287 22.53 -30.11 -23.23
N ILE A 288 23.41 -29.96 -24.21
CA ILE A 288 23.39 -28.86 -25.18
C ILE A 288 23.44 -29.41 -26.60
N VAL A 289 22.71 -28.76 -27.49
CA VAL A 289 22.82 -28.91 -28.94
C VAL A 289 23.50 -27.65 -29.46
N ILE A 290 24.66 -27.81 -30.08
CA ILE A 290 25.36 -26.70 -30.73
C ILE A 290 25.04 -26.77 -32.22
N LEU A 291 24.49 -25.69 -32.75
CA LEU A 291 24.18 -25.51 -34.16
C LEU A 291 25.06 -24.38 -34.74
N ALA A 292 25.49 -24.48 -35.98
CA ALA A 292 26.03 -23.36 -36.76
C ALA A 292 24.87 -22.64 -37.45
N SER A 293 24.75 -21.33 -37.28
CA SER A 293 23.75 -20.53 -38.00
C SER A 293 24.08 -20.48 -39.50
N LEU A 294 23.15 -20.89 -40.37
CA LEU A 294 23.30 -20.77 -41.83
C LEU A 294 22.72 -19.44 -42.37
N THR A 295 22.18 -18.58 -41.51
CA THR A 295 21.57 -17.29 -41.91
C THR A 295 22.57 -16.16 -42.16
N LYS A 296 23.80 -16.49 -42.54
CA LYS A 296 24.73 -15.49 -43.06
C LYS A 296 25.16 -15.84 -44.49
N LYS A 297 24.56 -15.14 -45.45
CA LYS A 297 25.32 -14.58 -46.57
C LYS A 297 26.39 -13.66 -45.96
N THR A 298 27.52 -14.23 -45.56
CA THR A 298 28.75 -13.46 -45.38
C THR A 298 29.80 -14.10 -46.26
N GLY A 299 29.94 -13.53 -47.45
CA GLY A 299 31.12 -13.58 -48.33
C GLY A 299 31.75 -14.94 -48.60
N ASP A 300 31.64 -15.41 -49.84
CA ASP A 300 32.67 -16.14 -50.60
C ASP A 300 33.44 -17.31 -49.94
N LYS A 301 32.95 -17.89 -48.83
CA LYS A 301 33.76 -18.86 -48.05
C LYS A 301 33.11 -20.21 -47.78
N VAL A 302 31.82 -20.43 -48.02
CA VAL A 302 31.19 -21.75 -47.79
C VAL A 302 30.50 -22.23 -49.06
N TYR A 303 30.87 -23.43 -49.50
CA TYR A 303 30.31 -24.08 -50.69
C TYR A 303 29.51 -25.33 -50.33
N ILE A 304 28.36 -25.50 -50.99
CA ILE A 304 27.48 -26.65 -50.78
C ILE A 304 27.06 -27.20 -52.13
N LYS A 305 27.30 -28.49 -52.35
CA LYS A 305 26.88 -29.20 -53.57
C LYS A 305 26.22 -30.51 -53.22
N ASN A 306 25.02 -30.73 -53.77
CA ASN A 306 24.48 -32.07 -53.92
C ASN A 306 25.06 -32.66 -55.21
N PHE A 307 25.44 -33.92 -55.16
CA PHE A 307 25.99 -34.63 -56.30
C PHE A 307 25.32 -36.00 -56.42
N THR A 308 25.30 -36.55 -57.63
CA THR A 308 24.78 -37.88 -57.94
C THR A 308 25.91 -38.80 -58.37
N GLU A 309 25.59 -40.08 -58.64
CA GLU A 309 26.59 -40.99 -59.22
C GLU A 309 27.15 -40.49 -60.56
N GLU A 310 26.40 -39.67 -61.29
CA GLU A 310 26.79 -39.14 -62.61
C GLU A 310 27.87 -38.06 -62.55
N ASP A 311 28.04 -37.40 -61.41
CA ASP A 311 29.08 -36.38 -61.22
C ASP A 311 30.48 -36.98 -61.03
N PHE A 312 30.59 -38.30 -60.84
CA PHE A 312 31.86 -38.99 -60.69
C PHE A 312 32.48 -39.37 -62.04
N THR A 313 33.79 -39.15 -62.16
CA THR A 313 34.57 -39.62 -63.31
C THR A 313 35.34 -40.89 -62.91
N LYS A 314 35.36 -41.90 -63.79
CA LYS A 314 36.15 -43.13 -63.59
C LYS A 314 37.64 -42.85 -63.84
N VAL A 315 38.47 -43.04 -62.83
CA VAL A 315 39.94 -42.94 -62.94
C VAL A 315 40.54 -44.25 -62.39
N GLY A 316 40.92 -45.17 -63.28
CA GLY A 316 41.36 -46.51 -62.88
C GLY A 316 40.23 -47.32 -62.22
N SER A 317 40.48 -47.88 -61.03
CA SER A 317 39.46 -48.58 -60.23
C SER A 317 38.49 -47.64 -59.52
N ASP A 318 38.89 -46.38 -59.31
CA ASP A 318 38.23 -45.46 -58.38
C ASP A 318 37.23 -44.57 -59.11
N SER A 319 36.22 -44.11 -58.36
CA SER A 319 35.26 -43.11 -58.79
C SER A 319 35.68 -41.78 -58.16
N VAL A 320 35.98 -40.79 -58.99
CA VAL A 320 36.55 -39.50 -58.55
C VAL A 320 35.56 -38.37 -58.79
N LEU A 321 35.15 -37.67 -57.73
CA LEU A 321 34.40 -36.42 -57.83
C LEU A 321 35.37 -35.25 -57.68
N THR A 322 35.35 -34.33 -58.63
CA THR A 322 36.16 -33.10 -58.59
C THR A 322 35.23 -31.89 -58.58
N ILE A 323 35.49 -30.95 -57.68
CA ILE A 323 34.78 -29.68 -57.57
C ILE A 323 35.81 -28.58 -57.76
N SER A 324 35.66 -27.78 -58.80
CA SER A 324 36.69 -26.80 -59.15
C SER A 324 36.74 -25.62 -58.18
N ALA A 325 37.89 -24.99 -58.04
CA ALA A 325 38.06 -23.76 -57.25
C ALA A 325 37.15 -22.63 -57.74
N GLU A 326 36.93 -22.54 -59.07
CA GLU A 326 36.00 -21.59 -59.69
C GLU A 326 34.54 -21.88 -59.31
N GLU A 327 34.19 -23.16 -59.20
CA GLU A 327 32.85 -23.60 -58.83
C GLU A 327 32.58 -23.34 -57.35
N HIS A 328 33.51 -23.73 -56.46
CA HIS A 328 33.26 -23.63 -55.03
C HIS A 328 33.54 -22.26 -54.43
N GLN A 329 34.47 -21.49 -54.99
CA GLN A 329 34.89 -20.15 -54.54
C GLN A 329 35.35 -20.06 -53.07
N ALA A 330 35.34 -21.15 -52.31
CA ALA A 330 35.80 -21.29 -50.92
C ALA A 330 37.33 -21.19 -50.72
N GLY A 331 38.00 -20.23 -51.35
CA GLY A 331 39.43 -19.95 -51.18
C GLY A 331 40.38 -21.01 -51.78
N SER A 332 41.69 -20.83 -51.56
CA SER A 332 42.75 -21.67 -52.13
C SER A 332 43.06 -22.93 -51.32
N SER A 333 42.45 -23.10 -50.14
CA SER A 333 42.64 -24.27 -49.28
C SER A 333 41.35 -24.58 -48.50
N PRO A 334 40.27 -24.97 -49.21
CA PRO A 334 39.01 -25.32 -48.57
C PRO A 334 39.15 -26.56 -47.67
N ILE A 335 38.49 -26.50 -46.52
CA ILE A 335 38.33 -27.62 -45.59
C ILE A 335 37.01 -28.32 -45.92
N ILE A 336 37.03 -29.63 -46.08
CA ILE A 336 35.81 -30.42 -46.20
C ILE A 336 35.20 -30.57 -44.81
N VAL A 337 34.10 -29.84 -44.57
CA VAL A 337 33.43 -29.83 -43.27
C VAL A 337 32.43 -30.99 -43.16
N SER A 338 31.94 -31.49 -44.28
CA SER A 338 31.12 -32.70 -44.30
C SER A 338 31.04 -33.29 -45.69
N LEU A 339 31.05 -34.62 -45.70
CA LEU A 339 30.68 -35.44 -46.83
C LEU A 339 29.60 -36.41 -46.34
N THR A 340 28.46 -36.46 -47.02
CA THR A 340 27.38 -37.41 -46.72
C THR A 340 27.02 -38.24 -47.93
N LYS A 341 26.69 -39.50 -47.68
CA LYS A 341 26.06 -40.40 -48.65
C LYS A 341 24.57 -40.44 -48.37
N ILE A 342 23.77 -40.33 -49.42
CA ILE A 342 22.31 -40.43 -49.33
C ILE A 342 21.91 -41.87 -49.64
N ILE A 343 21.19 -42.50 -48.72
CA ILE A 343 20.62 -43.85 -48.89
C ILE A 343 19.13 -43.74 -48.58
N ASP A 344 18.28 -44.08 -49.56
CA ASP A 344 16.81 -44.01 -49.44
C ASP A 344 16.28 -42.64 -48.94
N GLY A 345 16.93 -41.56 -49.36
CA GLY A 345 16.57 -40.18 -48.98
C GLY A 345 17.09 -39.72 -47.62
N VAL A 346 17.82 -40.57 -46.89
CA VAL A 346 18.43 -40.27 -45.59
C VAL A 346 19.93 -39.99 -45.75
N SER A 347 20.42 -38.91 -45.14
CA SER A 347 21.84 -38.52 -45.21
C SER A 347 22.66 -39.15 -44.08
N TYR A 348 23.69 -39.91 -44.44
CA TYR A 348 24.63 -40.52 -43.51
C TYR A 348 26.02 -39.90 -43.68
N PRO A 349 26.78 -39.63 -42.59
CA PRO A 349 28.18 -39.24 -42.69
C PRO A 349 28.98 -40.28 -43.49
N TYR A 350 29.76 -39.83 -44.45
CA TYR A 350 30.56 -40.69 -45.32
C TYR A 350 32.02 -40.26 -45.31
N TYR A 351 32.90 -41.22 -45.03
CA TYR A 351 34.34 -40.99 -44.95
C TYR A 351 34.99 -41.57 -46.21
N ALA A 352 35.59 -40.69 -47.01
CA ALA A 352 36.28 -41.02 -48.25
C ALA A 352 37.71 -40.48 -48.22
N ASN A 353 38.56 -40.95 -49.13
CA ASN A 353 39.86 -40.34 -49.31
C ASN A 353 39.67 -39.01 -50.03
N THR A 354 39.96 -37.91 -49.35
CA THR A 354 39.67 -36.55 -49.84
C THR A 354 40.91 -35.67 -49.76
N GLY A 355 41.01 -34.72 -50.68
CA GLY A 355 42.11 -33.77 -50.72
C GLY A 355 41.78 -32.52 -51.53
N VAL A 356 42.65 -31.52 -51.40
CA VAL A 356 42.65 -30.31 -52.23
C VAL A 356 43.87 -30.38 -53.14
N ASP A 357 43.69 -30.23 -54.44
CA ASP A 357 44.80 -30.21 -55.38
C ASP A 357 45.53 -28.85 -55.42
N ASN A 358 46.64 -28.76 -56.16
CA ASN A 358 47.44 -27.55 -56.25
C ASN A 358 46.73 -26.35 -56.90
N ASN A 359 45.59 -26.58 -57.58
CA ASN A 359 44.77 -25.54 -58.18
C ASN A 359 43.61 -25.12 -57.26
N GLY A 360 43.55 -25.67 -56.05
CA GLY A 360 42.50 -25.41 -55.08
C GLY A 360 41.26 -26.27 -55.28
N ASN A 361 41.22 -27.20 -56.24
CA ASN A 361 40.04 -28.04 -56.48
C ASN A 361 39.90 -29.09 -55.37
N VAL A 362 38.67 -29.37 -54.96
CA VAL A 362 38.39 -30.45 -54.02
C VAL A 362 38.17 -31.76 -54.77
N VAL A 363 38.90 -32.79 -54.36
CA VAL A 363 38.88 -34.12 -54.97
C VAL A 363 38.46 -35.16 -53.94
N ILE A 364 37.47 -35.98 -54.29
CA ILE A 364 36.97 -37.09 -53.49
C ILE A 364 37.20 -38.38 -54.28
N ASN A 365 37.96 -39.31 -53.68
CA ASN A 365 38.17 -40.65 -54.22
C ASN A 365 37.33 -41.65 -53.42
N ALA A 366 36.41 -42.33 -54.10
CA ALA A 366 35.56 -43.36 -53.53
C ALA A 366 35.66 -44.67 -54.32
N SER A 367 35.44 -45.80 -53.63
CA SER A 367 35.44 -47.13 -54.24
C SER A 367 34.28 -47.33 -55.25
N GLU A 368 33.19 -46.61 -55.06
CA GLU A 368 32.00 -46.60 -55.91
C GLU A 368 31.41 -45.17 -55.96
N ALA A 369 30.75 -44.84 -57.07
CA ALA A 369 30.00 -43.59 -57.18
C ALA A 369 28.75 -43.65 -56.29
N PHE A 370 28.34 -42.51 -55.73
CA PHE A 370 27.17 -42.44 -54.86
C PHE A 370 26.51 -41.06 -54.94
N ALA A 371 25.19 -41.01 -54.72
CA ALA A 371 24.51 -39.75 -54.46
C ALA A 371 24.81 -39.23 -53.06
N GLY A 372 25.07 -37.93 -52.94
CA GLY A 372 25.54 -37.36 -51.69
C GLY A 372 25.49 -35.84 -51.65
N LYS A 373 26.01 -35.30 -50.55
CA LYS A 373 26.18 -33.87 -50.35
C LYS A 373 27.55 -33.61 -49.76
N ILE A 374 28.20 -32.55 -50.24
CA ILE A 374 29.46 -32.07 -49.70
C ILE A 374 29.34 -30.61 -49.29
N ILE A 375 30.01 -30.27 -48.20
CA ILE A 375 30.12 -28.92 -47.66
C ILE A 375 31.60 -28.59 -47.50
N LEU A 376 32.03 -27.51 -48.15
CA LEU A 376 33.38 -26.97 -48.07
C LEU A 376 33.35 -25.64 -47.32
N ASP A 377 34.40 -25.38 -46.54
CA ASP A 377 34.64 -24.11 -45.87
C ASP A 377 36.05 -23.61 -46.20
N GLY A 378 36.13 -22.43 -46.79
CA GLY A 378 37.37 -21.74 -47.18
C GLY A 378 38.12 -21.10 -46.03
N GLY A 379 37.64 -21.28 -44.79
CA GLY A 379 38.38 -21.01 -43.58
C GLY A 379 37.89 -19.78 -42.80
N TYR A 380 37.56 -20.07 -41.54
CA TYR A 380 37.74 -19.21 -40.37
C TYR A 380 38.93 -19.64 -39.48
N LEU A 381 39.66 -20.72 -39.83
CA LEU A 381 40.82 -21.22 -39.08
C LEU A 381 42.13 -20.78 -39.74
N GLN A 382 42.51 -19.52 -39.53
CA GLN A 382 43.91 -19.09 -39.47
C GLN A 382 44.19 -18.55 -38.08
#